data_AF-A0A1I8PE88-F1
#
_entry.id   AF-A0A1I8PE88-F1
#
_cell.length_a   1.000
_cell.length_b   1.000
_cell.length_c   1.000
_cell.angle_alpha   90.00
_cell.angle_beta   90.00
_cell.angle_gamma   90.00
#
_symmetry.space_group_name_H-M   'P 1'
#
loop_
_entity.id
_entity.type
_entity.pdbx_description
1 polymer ?
#
loop_
_entity_poly.entity_id
_entity_poly.type
_entity_poly.pdbx_seq_one_letter_code
_entity_poly.pdbx_strand_id
1 'polypeptide(L)'
;MSESRLGEYSTQRSAIVPSNTEADEPLIKLSAQPPSPGDIVTRSHREWFQYTLQDISKCCRLPSINLGPAVEKCHRHIKTLKSFNPSFPVYAHVCYPECIYRETGSFIEGDIHMETVKNFLQNNIEQRDKIIVPIIAASFQTCMTNIKNTMQSKGIKSYPNIEGLGCSPYASMIYGCVNAETFLHCPQEMWQNDNTCNIAKNFALQCNPLPHVPLPPM
;
A
#
# COMPACT_ATOMS: atom_id res chain seq x y z
N MET A 1 -11.14 17.12 -79.68
CA MET A 1 -11.18 18.39 -80.45
C MET A 1 -11.66 19.43 -79.45
N SER A 2 -10.90 20.38 -78.94
CA SER A 2 -9.76 21.20 -79.41
C SER A 2 -9.16 21.85 -78.15
N GLU A 3 -7.86 21.71 -77.89
CA GLU A 3 -6.81 22.74 -78.06
C GLU A 3 -7.06 24.07 -77.32
N SER A 4 -6.12 24.78 -76.70
CA SER A 4 -4.69 24.66 -76.34
C SER A 4 -4.29 26.01 -75.68
N ARG A 5 -3.10 26.04 -75.06
CA ARG A 5 -2.18 27.21 -74.84
C ARG A 5 -2.36 28.05 -73.57
N LEU A 6 -1.32 28.60 -72.93
CA LEU A 6 0.16 28.51 -72.98
C LEU A 6 0.65 29.43 -71.83
N GLY A 7 1.86 29.20 -71.29
CA GLY A 7 2.58 30.23 -70.54
C GLY A 7 3.71 29.70 -69.67
N GLU A 8 4.88 29.49 -70.27
CA GLU A 8 6.17 29.16 -69.66
C GLU A 8 6.80 30.33 -68.88
N TYR A 9 7.80 30.04 -68.02
CA TYR A 9 9.09 30.74 -67.77
C TYR A 9 9.65 30.31 -66.37
N SER A 10 10.59 29.37 -66.27
CA SER A 10 12.07 29.47 -66.36
C SER A 10 12.81 29.90 -65.07
N THR A 11 13.76 29.03 -64.67
CA THR A 11 15.10 29.24 -64.04
C THR A 11 15.33 29.60 -62.55
N GLN A 12 16.04 28.67 -61.89
CA GLN A 12 17.33 28.77 -61.14
C GLN A 12 17.50 29.44 -59.74
N ARG A 13 17.99 28.58 -58.83
CA ARG A 13 19.15 28.66 -57.88
C ARG A 13 19.24 29.68 -56.72
N SER A 14 19.55 29.07 -55.56
CA SER A 14 20.55 29.41 -54.52
C SER A 14 20.24 30.43 -53.40
N ALA A 15 20.21 29.86 -52.19
CA ALA A 15 20.85 30.22 -50.91
C ALA A 15 20.91 31.68 -50.42
N ILE A 16 20.54 31.89 -49.15
CA ILE A 16 21.22 32.73 -48.13
C ILE A 16 20.62 32.39 -46.74
N VAL A 17 21.50 32.17 -45.75
CA VAL A 17 21.23 32.12 -44.30
C VAL A 17 21.26 33.54 -43.72
N PRO A 18 20.50 33.86 -42.67
CA PRO A 18 21.18 34.43 -41.49
C PRO A 18 20.70 33.88 -40.14
N SER A 19 21.67 33.87 -39.22
CA SER A 19 21.64 33.67 -37.78
C SER A 19 20.73 34.65 -37.02
N ASN A 20 20.33 34.28 -35.80
CA ASN A 20 20.29 35.14 -34.58
C ASN A 20 19.81 34.28 -33.38
N THR A 21 20.69 33.95 -32.43
CA THR A 21 21.01 34.60 -31.13
C THR A 21 20.42 33.85 -29.94
N GLU A 22 21.31 33.22 -29.17
CA GLU A 22 21.13 32.70 -27.82
C GLU A 22 20.75 33.81 -26.82
N ALA A 23 19.88 33.47 -25.86
CA ALA A 23 19.76 34.15 -24.58
C ALA A 23 19.52 33.09 -23.49
N ASP A 24 20.39 33.13 -22.49
CA ASP A 24 20.59 32.21 -21.37
C ASP A 24 19.39 32.03 -20.42
N GLU A 25 19.19 30.79 -19.95
CA GLU A 25 18.44 30.47 -18.72
C GLU A 25 19.39 29.79 -17.71
N PRO A 26 19.45 30.21 -16.43
CA PRO A 26 20.53 29.81 -15.52
C PRO A 26 20.33 28.40 -14.93
N LEU A 27 21.34 27.56 -15.11
CA LEU A 27 21.55 26.28 -14.42
C LEU A 27 21.72 26.48 -12.90
N ILE A 28 20.72 26.05 -12.12
CA ILE A 28 20.85 25.88 -10.66
C ILE A 28 21.81 24.71 -10.40
N LYS A 29 23.03 25.01 -9.96
CA LYS A 29 23.99 24.01 -9.44
C LYS A 29 23.47 23.44 -8.12
N LEU A 30 22.95 22.22 -8.13
CA LEU A 30 22.68 21.44 -6.91
C LEU A 30 24.00 20.83 -6.43
N SER A 31 24.74 21.53 -5.57
CA SER A 31 25.83 20.92 -4.81
C SER A 31 25.25 20.07 -3.69
N ALA A 32 24.92 18.80 -3.98
CA ALA A 32 24.54 17.84 -2.96
C ALA A 32 25.79 17.07 -2.52
N GLN A 33 26.25 17.30 -1.28
CA GLN A 33 27.11 16.34 -0.59
C GLN A 33 26.36 15.02 -0.42
N PRO A 34 27.04 13.86 -0.51
CA PRO A 34 26.38 12.57 -0.34
C PRO A 34 25.78 12.47 1.07
N PRO A 35 24.52 12.03 1.21
CA PRO A 35 23.86 11.90 2.50
C PRO A 35 24.55 10.85 3.38
N SER A 36 24.46 11.04 4.70
CA SER A 36 25.06 10.12 5.66
C SER A 36 24.36 8.75 5.62
N PRO A 37 25.03 7.64 5.98
CA PRO A 37 24.43 6.30 5.93
C PRO A 37 23.13 6.14 6.73
N GLY A 38 22.94 6.92 7.81
CA GLY A 38 21.70 6.91 8.61
C GLY A 38 20.50 7.57 7.94
N ASP A 39 20.74 8.53 7.04
CA ASP A 39 19.70 9.23 6.29
C ASP A 39 19.17 8.37 5.14
N ILE A 40 19.98 7.45 4.62
CA ILE A 40 19.60 6.53 3.53
C ILE A 40 18.56 5.50 4.02
N VAL A 41 18.67 5.03 5.27
CA VAL A 41 17.78 3.99 5.83
C VAL A 41 16.39 4.53 6.20
N THR A 42 16.31 5.76 6.68
CA THR A 42 15.03 6.35 7.13
C THR A 42 14.26 7.02 5.99
N ARG A 43 14.98 7.58 5.02
CA ARG A 43 14.41 8.18 3.81
C ARG A 43 13.89 7.11 2.84
N SER A 44 14.60 6.00 2.67
CA SER A 44 14.14 4.87 1.85
C SER A 44 12.84 4.25 2.34
N HIS A 45 12.63 4.07 3.66
CA HIS A 45 11.38 3.52 4.20
C HIS A 45 10.15 4.40 3.95
N ARG A 46 10.29 5.73 4.10
CA ARG A 46 9.15 6.67 3.98
C ARG A 46 8.82 6.96 2.52
N GLU A 47 9.84 7.12 1.68
CA GLU A 47 9.69 7.27 0.22
C GLU A 47 9.19 5.97 -0.43
N TRP A 48 9.60 4.78 0.07
CA TRP A 48 8.99 3.51 -0.35
C TRP A 48 7.50 3.45 0.00
N PHE A 49 7.12 3.73 1.25
CA PHE A 49 5.73 3.56 1.69
C PHE A 49 4.72 4.35 0.82
N GLN A 50 5.09 5.56 0.39
CA GLN A 50 4.21 6.40 -0.45
C GLN A 50 4.24 6.07 -1.94
N TYR A 51 5.41 5.73 -2.51
CA TYR A 51 5.53 5.46 -3.95
C TYR A 51 5.19 4.01 -4.32
N THR A 52 5.42 3.06 -3.41
CA THR A 52 5.24 1.63 -3.71
C THR A 52 3.85 1.12 -3.41
N LEU A 53 3.14 1.53 -2.35
CA LEU A 53 1.86 0.92 -1.96
C LEU A 53 0.79 0.93 -3.08
N GLN A 54 0.70 1.99 -3.87
CA GLN A 54 -0.21 2.05 -5.02
C GLN A 54 0.25 1.14 -6.16
N ASP A 55 1.55 1.09 -6.44
CA ASP A 55 2.13 0.30 -7.52
C ASP A 55 2.29 -1.20 -7.18
N ILE A 56 2.50 -1.58 -5.92
CA ILE A 56 2.56 -2.99 -5.50
C ILE A 56 1.18 -3.62 -5.39
N SER A 57 0.13 -2.82 -5.19
CA SER A 57 -1.25 -3.32 -5.19
C SER A 57 -1.65 -3.93 -6.55
N LYS A 58 -1.00 -3.50 -7.64
CA LYS A 58 -1.21 -4.10 -8.98
C LYS A 58 -0.54 -5.46 -9.13
N CYS A 59 0.47 -5.77 -8.30
CA CYS A 59 1.26 -6.98 -8.42
C CYS A 59 0.54 -8.24 -7.94
N CYS A 60 -0.27 -8.11 -6.89
CA CYS A 60 -1.16 -9.18 -6.48
C CYS A 60 -2.61 -8.71 -6.63
N ARG A 61 -3.35 -9.34 -7.54
CA ARG A 61 -4.76 -9.05 -7.73
C ARG A 61 -5.55 -9.52 -6.51
N LEU A 62 -5.73 -8.66 -5.50
CA LEU A 62 -6.47 -8.98 -4.30
C LEU A 62 -7.98 -9.15 -4.60
N PRO A 63 -8.67 -10.08 -3.92
CA PRO A 63 -10.10 -10.25 -4.08
C PRO A 63 -10.85 -9.03 -3.57
N SER A 64 -12.01 -8.74 -4.18
CA SER A 64 -13.01 -7.91 -3.52
C SER A 64 -13.65 -8.74 -2.40
N ILE A 65 -13.56 -8.25 -1.16
CA ILE A 65 -14.20 -8.87 0.00
C ILE A 65 -15.50 -8.11 0.27
N ASN A 66 -16.63 -8.81 0.23
CA ASN A 66 -17.91 -8.21 0.59
C ASN A 66 -17.99 -8.00 2.11
N LEU A 67 -17.70 -6.78 2.54
CA LEU A 67 -17.79 -6.36 3.94
C LEU A 67 -19.22 -5.91 4.33
N GLY A 68 -20.16 -5.90 3.39
CA GLY A 68 -21.55 -5.49 3.62
C GLY A 68 -21.65 -4.14 4.33
N PRO A 69 -22.50 -4.00 5.36
CA PRO A 69 -22.71 -2.74 6.06
C PRO A 69 -21.53 -2.34 6.97
N ALA A 70 -20.53 -3.21 7.19
CA ALA A 70 -19.40 -2.92 8.07
C ALA A 70 -18.60 -1.69 7.58
N VAL A 71 -18.45 -1.53 6.26
CA VAL A 71 -17.72 -0.40 5.65
C VAL A 71 -18.32 0.92 6.12
N GLU A 72 -19.63 1.12 5.92
CA GLU A 72 -20.30 2.38 6.25
C GLU A 72 -20.43 2.60 7.76
N LYS A 73 -20.63 1.53 8.54
CA LYS A 73 -20.62 1.63 10.00
C LYS A 73 -19.25 2.06 10.52
N CYS A 74 -18.18 1.46 10.02
CA CYS A 74 -16.83 1.80 10.45
C CYS A 74 -16.40 3.19 9.98
N HIS A 75 -16.71 3.59 8.75
CA HIS A 75 -16.48 4.96 8.31
C HIS A 75 -17.16 5.99 9.21
N ARG A 76 -18.42 5.73 9.63
CA ARG A 76 -19.12 6.60 10.59
C ARG A 76 -18.48 6.56 11.97
N HIS A 77 -18.17 5.37 12.50
CA HIS A 77 -17.55 5.22 13.81
C HIS A 77 -16.22 5.97 13.91
N ILE A 78 -15.35 5.81 12.91
CA ILE A 78 -14.05 6.50 12.86
C ILE A 78 -14.22 8.03 12.92
N LYS A 79 -15.23 8.59 12.24
CA LYS A 79 -15.53 10.03 12.29
C LYS A 79 -15.98 10.52 13.67
N THR A 80 -16.43 9.61 14.55
CA THR A 80 -16.83 9.96 15.93
C THR A 80 -15.68 9.92 16.93
N LEU A 81 -14.52 9.36 16.56
CA LEU A 81 -13.37 9.29 17.45
C LEU A 81 -12.83 10.71 17.70
N LYS A 82 -12.44 11.00 18.96
CA LYS A 82 -11.88 12.32 19.34
C LYS A 82 -10.60 12.66 18.57
N SER A 83 -9.86 11.62 18.19
CA SER A 83 -8.65 11.68 17.38
C SER A 83 -8.90 11.81 15.88
N PHE A 84 -10.16 11.81 15.41
CA PHE A 84 -10.46 11.98 14.00
C PHE A 84 -9.96 13.34 13.54
N ASN A 85 -8.98 13.30 12.62
CA ASN A 85 -8.44 14.50 12.02
C ASN A 85 -8.47 14.32 10.49
N PRO A 86 -9.26 15.13 9.76
CA PRO A 86 -9.36 15.03 8.31
C PRO A 86 -8.03 15.34 7.61
N SER A 87 -7.11 16.07 8.25
CA SER A 87 -5.76 16.35 7.76
C SER A 87 -4.75 15.23 8.08
N PHE A 88 -5.03 14.37 9.06
CA PHE A 88 -4.17 13.24 9.45
C PHE A 88 -4.97 11.93 9.53
N PRO A 89 -5.49 11.43 8.40
CA PRO A 89 -6.34 10.24 8.37
C PRO A 89 -5.62 8.96 8.82
N VAL A 90 -4.28 8.97 8.89
CA VAL A 90 -3.43 7.85 9.32
C VAL A 90 -3.82 7.29 10.69
N TYR A 91 -4.16 8.14 11.66
CA TYR A 91 -4.58 7.65 12.99
C TYR A 91 -5.98 7.04 12.97
N ALA A 92 -6.87 7.59 12.14
CA ALA A 92 -8.19 7.01 11.87
C ALA A 92 -8.08 5.62 11.19
N HIS A 93 -7.01 5.37 10.42
CA HIS A 93 -6.74 4.06 9.82
C HIS A 93 -6.31 3.00 10.84
N VAL A 94 -5.81 3.36 12.03
CA VAL A 94 -5.39 2.38 13.04
C VAL A 94 -6.60 1.67 13.67
N CYS A 95 -7.69 2.39 13.90
CA CYS A 95 -8.91 1.80 14.48
C CYS A 95 -9.82 1.14 13.45
N TYR A 96 -9.61 1.42 12.15
CA TYR A 96 -10.48 0.91 11.10
C TYR A 96 -10.46 -0.63 11.00
N PRO A 97 -9.30 -1.33 11.03
CA PRO A 97 -9.26 -2.79 11.07
C PRO A 97 -9.99 -3.40 12.26
N GLU A 98 -9.82 -2.85 13.47
CA GLU A 98 -10.53 -3.33 14.65
C GLU A 98 -12.04 -3.25 14.44
N CYS A 99 -12.53 -2.10 13.96
CA CYS A 99 -13.96 -1.94 13.69
C CYS A 99 -14.47 -2.97 12.68
N ILE A 100 -13.74 -3.17 11.56
CA ILE A 100 -14.11 -4.17 10.56
C ILE A 100 -14.16 -5.57 11.19
N TYR A 101 -13.13 -5.97 11.92
CA TYR A 101 -13.11 -7.29 12.55
C TYR A 101 -14.22 -7.47 13.60
N ARG A 102 -14.60 -6.42 14.34
CA ARG A 102 -15.73 -6.47 15.25
C ARG A 102 -17.06 -6.61 14.51
N GLU A 103 -17.28 -5.82 13.46
CA GLU A 103 -18.51 -5.86 12.66
C GLU A 103 -18.67 -7.18 11.88
N THR A 104 -17.56 -7.85 11.54
CA THR A 104 -17.58 -9.19 10.93
C THR A 104 -17.58 -10.33 11.98
N GLY A 105 -17.61 -10.00 13.27
CA GLY A 105 -17.58 -10.98 14.37
C GLY A 105 -16.24 -11.69 14.57
N SER A 106 -15.19 -11.27 13.85
CA SER A 106 -13.86 -11.87 13.91
C SER A 106 -13.01 -11.36 15.06
N PHE A 107 -13.40 -10.28 15.74
CA PHE A 107 -12.70 -9.74 16.92
C PHE A 107 -13.57 -9.82 18.17
N ILE A 108 -13.22 -10.74 19.07
CA ILE A 108 -13.99 -11.07 20.28
C ILE A 108 -13.02 -11.05 21.47
N GLU A 109 -13.39 -10.35 22.54
CA GLU A 109 -12.61 -10.27 23.79
C GLU A 109 -11.16 -9.79 23.59
N GLY A 110 -10.93 -8.92 22.61
CA GLY A 110 -9.60 -8.34 22.35
C GLY A 110 -8.69 -9.19 21.47
N ASP A 111 -9.18 -10.30 20.90
CA ASP A 111 -8.40 -11.16 20.00
C ASP A 111 -9.16 -11.54 18.72
N ILE A 112 -8.41 -12.01 17.71
CA ILE A 112 -8.95 -12.47 16.44
C ILE A 112 -9.34 -13.95 16.55
N HIS A 113 -10.56 -14.29 16.13
CA HIS A 113 -11.09 -15.65 16.17
C HIS A 113 -11.02 -16.28 14.78
N MET A 114 -10.07 -17.20 14.61
CA MET A 114 -9.72 -17.78 13.30
C MET A 114 -10.86 -18.52 12.61
N GLU A 115 -11.74 -19.17 13.36
CA GLU A 115 -12.89 -19.86 12.78
C GLU A 115 -13.86 -18.87 12.13
N THR A 116 -14.13 -17.74 12.81
CA THR A 116 -14.95 -16.68 12.25
C THR A 116 -14.30 -16.04 11.03
N VAL A 117 -12.98 -15.81 11.06
CA VAL A 117 -12.22 -15.28 9.91
C VAL A 117 -12.37 -16.19 8.70
N LYS A 118 -12.13 -17.50 8.85
CA LYS A 118 -12.22 -18.48 7.76
C LYS A 118 -13.63 -18.51 7.17
N ASN A 119 -14.64 -18.64 8.02
CA ASN A 119 -16.04 -18.67 7.60
C ASN A 119 -16.44 -17.35 6.91
N PHE A 120 -15.99 -16.21 7.42
CA PHE A 120 -16.24 -14.93 6.79
C PHE A 120 -15.63 -14.85 5.38
N LEU A 121 -14.35 -15.20 5.22
CA LEU A 121 -13.66 -15.17 3.93
C LEU A 121 -14.29 -16.12 2.90
N GLN A 122 -14.64 -17.34 3.31
CA GLN A 122 -15.26 -18.34 2.42
C GLN A 122 -16.61 -17.89 1.84
N ASN A 123 -17.37 -17.11 2.61
CA ASN A 123 -18.71 -16.66 2.25
C ASN A 123 -18.74 -15.30 1.55
N ASN A 124 -17.69 -14.48 1.71
CA ASN A 124 -17.68 -13.08 1.25
C ASN A 124 -16.65 -12.76 0.17
N ILE A 125 -15.87 -13.75 -0.29
CA ILE A 125 -15.01 -13.63 -1.48
C ILE A 125 -15.68 -14.32 -2.67
N GLU A 126 -15.66 -13.64 -3.83
CA GLU A 126 -16.20 -14.16 -5.08
C GLU A 126 -15.56 -15.52 -5.46
N GLN A 127 -16.36 -16.41 -6.05
CA GLN A 127 -15.92 -17.77 -6.38
C GLN A 127 -14.65 -17.82 -7.23
N ARG A 128 -14.48 -16.87 -8.17
CA ARG A 128 -13.30 -16.78 -9.05
C ARG A 128 -11.99 -16.50 -8.31
N ASP A 129 -12.06 -15.96 -7.10
CA ASP A 129 -10.90 -15.55 -6.32
C ASP A 129 -10.71 -16.37 -5.05
N LYS A 130 -11.49 -17.45 -4.85
CA LYS A 130 -11.39 -18.28 -3.65
C LYS A 130 -10.04 -18.97 -3.45
N ILE A 131 -9.20 -19.05 -4.48
CA ILE A 131 -7.85 -19.61 -4.38
C ILE A 131 -6.97 -18.86 -3.34
N ILE A 132 -7.24 -17.59 -3.08
CA ILE A 132 -6.49 -16.79 -2.09
C ILE A 132 -6.99 -16.95 -0.65
N VAL A 133 -8.20 -17.48 -0.44
CA VAL A 133 -8.77 -17.67 0.90
C VAL A 133 -7.85 -18.45 1.85
N PRO A 134 -7.30 -19.62 1.48
CA PRO A 134 -6.37 -20.33 2.36
C PRO A 134 -5.08 -19.54 2.64
N ILE A 135 -4.61 -18.72 1.68
CA ILE A 135 -3.45 -17.85 1.87
C ILE A 135 -3.75 -16.77 2.91
N ILE A 136 -4.87 -16.05 2.77
CA ILE A 136 -5.27 -15.02 3.75
C ILE A 136 -5.43 -15.63 5.15
N ALA A 137 -6.08 -16.80 5.25
CA ALA A 137 -6.25 -17.48 6.53
C ALA A 137 -4.91 -17.92 7.15
N ALA A 138 -3.96 -18.42 6.35
CA ALA A 138 -2.62 -18.74 6.82
C ALA A 138 -1.87 -17.48 7.27
N SER A 139 -1.97 -16.38 6.53
CA SER A 139 -1.42 -15.08 6.90
C SER A 139 -1.91 -14.62 8.27
N PHE A 140 -3.21 -14.71 8.57
CA PHE A 140 -3.74 -14.39 9.91
C PHE A 140 -3.08 -15.24 10.99
N GLN A 141 -2.99 -16.56 10.79
CA GLN A 141 -2.39 -17.46 11.77
C GLN A 141 -0.91 -17.13 12.02
N THR A 142 -0.13 -16.90 10.96
CA THR A 142 1.28 -16.49 11.04
C THR A 142 1.43 -15.19 11.81
N CYS A 143 0.64 -14.17 11.46
CA CYS A 143 0.71 -12.85 12.08
C CYS A 143 0.32 -12.87 13.55
N MET A 144 -0.78 -13.55 13.90
CA MET A 144 -1.19 -13.73 15.30
C MET A 144 -0.08 -14.40 16.11
N THR A 145 0.52 -15.46 15.58
CA THR A 145 1.59 -16.20 16.25
C THR A 145 2.82 -15.32 16.45
N ASN A 146 3.28 -14.63 15.40
CA ASN A 146 4.48 -13.79 15.46
C ASN A 146 4.30 -12.59 16.41
N ILE A 147 3.14 -11.94 16.40
CA ILE A 147 2.84 -10.83 17.31
C ILE A 147 2.77 -11.33 18.76
N LYS A 148 2.07 -12.43 19.04
CA LYS A 148 2.01 -13.03 20.38
C LYS A 148 3.39 -13.44 20.90
N ASN A 149 4.22 -14.06 20.07
CA ASN A 149 5.59 -14.43 20.44
C ASN A 149 6.45 -13.18 20.75
N THR A 150 6.27 -12.10 19.97
CA THR A 150 6.94 -10.82 20.22
C THR A 150 6.48 -10.17 21.50
N MET A 151 5.17 -10.24 21.82
CA MET A 151 4.64 -9.76 23.09
C MET A 151 5.24 -10.53 24.26
N GLN A 152 5.25 -11.87 24.17
CA GLN A 152 5.80 -12.75 25.20
C GLN A 152 7.29 -12.49 25.45
N SER A 153 8.10 -12.37 24.40
CA SER A 153 9.54 -12.10 24.53
C SER A 153 9.85 -10.74 25.15
N LYS A 154 8.91 -9.79 25.04
CA LYS A 154 9.00 -8.45 25.64
C LYS A 154 8.25 -8.31 26.96
N GLY A 155 7.64 -9.38 27.49
CA GLY A 155 6.83 -9.34 28.71
C GLY A 155 5.54 -8.52 28.61
N ILE A 156 5.05 -8.26 27.39
CA ILE A 156 3.82 -7.53 27.13
C ILE A 156 2.63 -8.49 27.28
N LYS A 157 1.71 -8.20 28.21
CA LYS A 157 0.51 -9.02 28.45
C LYS A 157 -0.63 -8.71 27.50
N SER A 158 -0.81 -7.43 27.19
CA SER A 158 -1.81 -6.94 26.25
C SER A 158 -1.36 -5.59 25.70
N TYR A 159 -1.84 -5.24 24.50
CA TYR A 159 -1.69 -3.88 24.00
C TYR A 159 -2.83 -3.02 24.56
N PRO A 160 -2.53 -1.98 25.36
CA PRO A 160 -3.56 -1.06 25.81
C PRO A 160 -4.19 -0.36 24.62
N ASN A 161 -5.43 0.10 24.80
CA ASN A 161 -6.04 0.97 23.81
C ASN A 161 -5.18 2.24 23.66
N ILE A 162 -5.01 2.69 22.42
CA ILE A 162 -4.25 3.89 22.13
C ILE A 162 -5.01 5.08 22.74
N GLU A 163 -4.32 5.85 23.58
CA GLU A 163 -4.88 7.03 24.21
C GLU A 163 -5.40 8.01 23.16
N GLY A 164 -6.59 8.57 23.40
CA GLY A 164 -7.27 9.47 22.46
C GLY A 164 -7.95 8.80 21.25
N LEU A 165 -7.58 7.55 20.91
CA LEU A 165 -8.14 6.78 19.80
C LEU A 165 -9.18 5.74 20.24
N GLY A 166 -9.01 5.14 21.42
CA GLY A 166 -10.01 4.23 22.02
C GLY A 166 -10.08 2.84 21.39
N CYS A 167 -9.12 2.47 20.54
CA CYS A 167 -8.98 1.13 19.95
C CYS A 167 -7.60 0.54 20.28
N SER A 168 -7.47 -0.77 20.23
CA SER A 168 -6.21 -1.49 20.42
C SER A 168 -5.35 -1.43 19.14
N PRO A 169 -4.02 -1.23 19.24
CA PRO A 169 -3.16 -1.29 18.06
C PRO A 169 -3.05 -2.73 17.50
N TYR A 170 -3.43 -3.75 18.28
CA TYR A 170 -3.28 -5.15 17.92
C TYR A 170 -3.97 -5.50 16.60
N ALA A 171 -5.22 -5.07 16.41
CA ALA A 171 -5.96 -5.32 15.17
C ALA A 171 -5.28 -4.67 13.94
N SER A 172 -4.73 -3.47 14.10
CA SER A 172 -3.97 -2.79 13.04
C SER A 172 -2.66 -3.50 12.71
N MET A 173 -1.95 -3.98 13.75
CA MET A 173 -0.73 -4.78 13.57
C MET A 173 -1.02 -6.08 12.80
N ILE A 174 -2.11 -6.77 13.16
CA ILE A 174 -2.57 -7.96 12.43
C ILE A 174 -2.89 -7.61 10.99
N TYR A 175 -3.67 -6.55 10.75
CA TYR A 175 -4.04 -6.14 9.39
C TYR A 175 -2.84 -5.84 8.50
N GLY A 176 -1.88 -5.05 9.00
CA GLY A 176 -0.66 -4.73 8.27
C GLY A 176 0.16 -5.98 7.95
N CYS A 177 0.35 -6.85 8.94
CA CYS A 177 1.07 -8.11 8.76
C CYS A 177 0.35 -9.05 7.77
N VAL A 178 -0.97 -9.20 7.87
CA VAL A 178 -1.76 -10.08 6.98
C VAL A 178 -1.68 -9.61 5.54
N ASN A 179 -1.72 -8.31 5.29
CA ASN A 179 -1.55 -7.76 3.95
C ASN A 179 -0.15 -8.05 3.39
N ALA A 180 0.89 -7.91 4.20
CA ALA A 180 2.26 -8.23 3.80
C ALA A 180 2.45 -9.73 3.51
N GLU A 181 2.01 -10.60 4.42
CA GLU A 181 2.06 -12.06 4.26
C GLU A 181 1.27 -12.53 3.03
N THR A 182 0.09 -11.96 2.81
CA THR A 182 -0.75 -12.29 1.64
C THR A 182 -0.09 -11.82 0.34
N PHE A 183 0.56 -10.66 0.33
CA PHE A 183 1.34 -10.19 -0.82
C PHE A 183 2.52 -11.13 -1.13
N LEU A 184 3.29 -11.50 -0.11
CA LEU A 184 4.43 -12.41 -0.25
C LEU A 184 4.02 -13.81 -0.73
N HIS A 185 2.85 -14.28 -0.30
CA HIS A 185 2.32 -15.59 -0.66
C HIS A 185 1.21 -15.54 -1.72
N CYS A 186 1.12 -14.43 -2.46
CA CYS A 186 0.12 -14.26 -3.51
C CYS A 186 0.14 -15.45 -4.49
N PRO A 187 -1.02 -16.09 -4.77
CA PRO A 187 -1.10 -17.19 -5.74
C PRO A 187 -0.57 -16.79 -7.11
N GLN A 188 0.08 -17.72 -7.80
CA GLN A 188 0.69 -17.45 -9.10
C GLN A 188 -0.34 -16.97 -10.14
N GLU A 189 -1.57 -17.48 -10.07
CA GLU A 189 -2.71 -17.12 -10.94
C GLU A 189 -3.23 -15.70 -10.67
N MET A 190 -2.88 -15.11 -9.52
CA MET A 190 -3.28 -13.75 -9.12
C MET A 190 -2.10 -12.78 -9.16
N TRP A 191 -0.88 -13.27 -9.41
CA TRP A 191 0.34 -12.49 -9.48
C TRP A 191 0.58 -11.92 -10.88
N GLN A 192 0.88 -10.63 -10.97
CA GLN A 192 1.40 -10.02 -12.18
C GLN A 192 2.90 -10.33 -12.29
N ASN A 193 3.22 -11.22 -13.21
CA ASN A 193 4.60 -11.66 -13.43
C ASN A 193 5.36 -10.68 -14.33
N ASP A 194 5.66 -9.49 -13.80
CA ASP A 194 6.55 -8.51 -14.42
C ASP A 194 7.79 -8.21 -13.55
N ASN A 195 8.79 -7.57 -14.14
CA ASN A 195 10.05 -7.27 -13.46
C ASN A 195 9.85 -6.38 -12.22
N THR A 196 8.96 -5.39 -12.31
CA THR A 196 8.67 -4.45 -11.22
C THR A 196 8.11 -5.17 -10.01
N CYS A 197 7.13 -6.05 -10.24
CA CYS A 197 6.49 -6.84 -9.19
C CYS A 197 7.44 -7.84 -8.55
N ASN A 198 8.27 -8.51 -9.36
CA ASN A 198 9.24 -9.47 -8.84
C ASN A 198 10.34 -8.78 -8.01
N ILE A 199 10.81 -7.60 -8.42
CA ILE A 199 11.72 -6.78 -7.60
C ILE A 199 11.04 -6.38 -6.28
N ALA A 200 9.79 -5.92 -6.34
CA ALA A 200 9.04 -5.54 -5.14
C ALA A 200 8.87 -6.71 -4.16
N LYS A 201 8.55 -7.91 -4.67
CA LYS A 201 8.45 -9.14 -3.86
C LYS A 201 9.78 -9.51 -3.24
N ASN A 202 10.87 -9.48 -4.01
CA ASN A 202 12.21 -9.79 -3.51
C ASN A 202 12.70 -8.78 -2.47
N PHE A 203 12.34 -7.51 -2.62
CA PHE A 203 12.61 -6.50 -1.60
C PHE A 203 11.78 -6.75 -0.34
N ALA A 204 10.47 -7.00 -0.48
CA ALA A 204 9.60 -7.28 0.65
C ALA A 204 10.03 -8.53 1.45
N LEU A 205 10.58 -9.56 0.80
CA LEU A 205 11.14 -10.74 1.47
C LEU A 205 12.35 -10.42 2.38
N GLN A 206 13.05 -9.32 2.12
CA GLN A 206 14.17 -8.85 2.95
C GLN A 206 13.71 -7.97 4.11
N CYS A 207 12.45 -7.51 4.08
CA CYS A 207 11.83 -6.78 5.16
C CYS A 207 11.17 -7.76 6.14
N ASN A 208 11.26 -7.49 7.44
CA ASN A 208 10.48 -8.25 8.42
C ASN A 208 9.01 -7.74 8.36
N PRO A 209 8.01 -8.58 8.02
CA PRO A 209 6.61 -8.13 7.87
C PRO A 209 5.96 -7.74 9.20
N LEU A 210 6.65 -7.94 10.33
CA LEU A 210 6.23 -7.39 11.61
C LEU A 210 6.32 -5.86 11.58
N PRO A 211 5.26 -5.15 12.01
CA PRO A 211 5.25 -3.70 11.99
C PRO A 211 6.41 -3.16 12.83
N HIS A 212 7.34 -2.45 12.18
CA HIS A 212 8.28 -1.54 12.84
C HIS A 212 7.56 -0.29 13.34
N VAL A 213 6.25 -0.35 13.63
CA VAL A 213 5.52 0.78 14.20
C VAL A 213 6.15 1.02 15.57
N PRO A 214 6.88 2.13 15.75
CA PRO A 214 7.35 2.48 17.07
C PRO A 214 6.08 2.69 17.88
N LEU A 215 5.85 1.83 18.88
CA LEU A 215 4.85 2.15 19.90
C LEU A 215 5.29 3.50 20.49
N PRO A 216 4.38 4.47 20.68
CA PRO A 216 4.72 5.67 21.40
C PRO A 216 5.31 5.25 22.77
N PRO A 217 6.39 5.91 23.22
CA PRO A 217 6.93 5.62 24.54
C PRO A 217 5.82 5.81 25.59
N MET A 218 5.73 4.84 26.51
CA MET A 218 4.87 4.92 27.70
C MET A 218 5.19 6.13 28.56
#